data_AF-A0A1T4WS24-F1
#
_entry.id   AF-A0A1T4WS24-F1
#
_cell.length_a   1.000
_cell.length_b   1.000
_cell.length_c   1.000
_cell.angle_alpha   90.00
_cell.angle_beta   90.00
_cell.angle_gamma   90.00
#
_symmetry.space_group_name_H-M   'P 1'
#
loop_
_entity.id
_entity.type
_entity.pdbx_description
1 polymer ?
#
loop_
_entity_poly.entity_id
_entity_poly.type
_entity_poly.pdbx_seq_one_letter_code
_entity_poly.pdbx_strand_id
1 'polypeptide(L)'
;MQMNLSKISRKLLWRKKIHLTDGGTWERDLYVLLNSKSTGNYKYCYVDQFVLLDRKTSIAWNYFTHVHFSKKYKAEEDSTPYQDCRLKTTINKNRGLILFASHYIMTKENFWHCVHATINSNVWDYKDAYIKEGQKVDDPFVSSIKYVAENGPAGCIYRSSIPVEESLYGSNFMGSYYIFEIYARKKNLKEILTDSDIQKIQKEIDKRGLTYQLVDLNDRIGNIVCKFENETLKVKPIRLRKNGITHQFELAKDVKCRVKLHFHVEQEHDQLVYTYYDKNIVLKPGVPRIVAEADDSQCRTTITATDSRTNLIMFRYTTDQSVFSNYRAQISYPLVCIPAHRDWRRIVLNGEDILIPLNDMQWFGSIDVYDEMMEAGRRQQRWEDVFFQAQKYLNVYYKNQHNEALVDIREIINDPRLIWNLQEICIIDPYLSSKDILDTVVFCEKRDIHIHCLTDLHTIVKNKEASGEILENEASESSKFESAKIKFRQLLEAALPTDCDIDLSFRTVYSDYGSRFHDRYLILKYKINKTRVWSLGTSVNSIGKSHHIIQIVEAPTLIESFFDKVWHKTDFQVCKIYESTDYK
;
A
#
# COMPACT_ATOMS: atom_id res chain seq x y z
N MET A 1 39.02 45.88 -56.86
CA MET A 1 39.43 45.98 -55.45
C MET A 1 38.61 44.95 -54.67
N GLN A 2 38.94 43.66 -54.58
CA GLN A 2 40.20 42.96 -54.30
C GLN A 2 40.70 43.11 -52.86
N MET A 3 40.73 41.96 -52.16
CA MET A 3 41.55 41.54 -51.00
C MET A 3 40.73 41.12 -49.77
N ASN A 4 41.02 40.04 -49.06
CA ASN A 4 41.72 38.79 -49.39
C ASN A 4 41.40 37.81 -48.24
N LEU A 5 41.14 36.55 -48.59
CA LEU A 5 41.08 35.41 -47.69
C LEU A 5 42.52 34.99 -47.34
N SER A 6 42.94 35.03 -46.07
CA SER A 6 43.99 34.10 -45.59
C SER A 6 44.16 34.06 -44.07
N LYS A 7 43.79 32.91 -43.50
CA LYS A 7 44.58 32.08 -42.55
C LYS A 7 45.13 32.73 -41.27
N ILE A 8 44.44 32.46 -40.15
CA ILE A 8 45.00 31.76 -38.97
C ILE A 8 43.91 30.78 -38.50
N SER A 9 43.80 29.59 -39.08
CA SER A 9 44.43 28.34 -38.66
C SER A 9 44.12 27.89 -37.21
N ARG A 10 43.12 26.98 -37.11
CA ARG A 10 43.18 25.70 -36.38
C ARG A 10 43.79 25.71 -34.97
N LYS A 11 42.99 26.06 -33.95
CA LYS A 11 43.13 25.53 -32.57
C LYS A 11 41.94 25.91 -31.67
N LEU A 12 40.76 25.34 -31.94
CA LEU A 12 39.73 25.17 -30.91
C LEU A 12 39.03 23.83 -31.13
N LEU A 13 39.78 22.79 -30.78
CA LEU A 13 39.32 21.41 -30.72
C LEU A 13 38.26 21.27 -29.61
N TRP A 14 37.10 20.71 -29.99
CA TRP A 14 36.26 19.81 -29.21
C TRP A 14 35.63 20.33 -27.91
N ARG A 15 34.54 21.10 -28.05
CA ARG A 15 33.39 20.97 -27.16
C ARG A 15 32.24 20.33 -27.95
N LYS A 16 32.09 19.01 -27.85
CA LYS A 16 30.85 18.33 -28.23
C LYS A 16 29.73 18.88 -27.32
N LYS A 17 29.01 19.88 -27.81
CA LYS A 17 27.60 20.08 -27.43
C LYS A 17 26.88 18.82 -27.92
N ILE A 18 26.60 17.91 -26.99
CA ILE A 18 25.59 16.88 -27.24
C ILE A 18 24.29 17.65 -27.38
N HIS A 19 23.76 17.69 -28.60
CA HIS A 19 22.40 18.13 -28.88
C HIS A 19 21.45 17.15 -28.17
N LEU A 20 20.97 17.50 -26.98
CA LEU A 20 19.85 16.85 -26.29
C LEU A 20 18.52 17.32 -26.90
N THR A 21 18.38 17.24 -28.22
CA THR A 21 17.14 17.64 -28.91
C THR A 21 16.30 16.48 -29.42
N ASP A 22 16.76 15.23 -29.30
CA ASP A 22 16.02 14.04 -29.77
C ASP A 22 15.93 12.89 -28.75
N GLY A 23 16.38 13.10 -27.50
CA GLY A 23 16.28 12.09 -26.46
C GLY A 23 14.90 12.04 -25.80
N GLY A 24 14.38 10.84 -25.52
CA GLY A 24 13.15 10.68 -24.74
C GLY A 24 13.23 11.39 -23.37
N THR A 25 12.10 11.77 -22.80
CA THR A 25 12.03 12.51 -21.51
C THR A 25 12.88 11.87 -20.41
N TRP A 26 12.93 10.54 -20.36
CA TRP A 26 13.72 9.79 -19.39
C TRP A 26 15.25 9.93 -19.54
N GLU A 27 15.77 10.06 -20.78
CA GLU A 27 17.21 10.22 -21.02
C GLU A 27 17.70 11.54 -20.44
N ARG A 28 16.92 12.60 -20.66
CA ARG A 28 17.20 13.92 -20.11
C ARG A 28 17.21 13.88 -18.58
N ASP A 29 16.20 13.28 -17.96
CA ASP A 29 16.08 13.21 -16.50
C ASP A 29 17.24 12.42 -15.89
N LEU A 30 17.55 11.25 -16.46
CA LEU A 30 18.66 10.42 -16.00
C LEU A 30 20.01 11.12 -16.20
N TYR A 31 20.19 11.80 -17.33
CA TYR A 31 21.39 12.58 -17.60
C TYR A 31 21.58 13.70 -16.56
N VAL A 32 20.49 14.39 -16.19
CA VAL A 32 20.54 15.42 -15.15
C VAL A 32 20.93 14.80 -13.81
N LEU A 33 20.37 13.66 -13.40
CA LEU A 33 20.76 12.98 -12.16
C LEU A 33 22.24 12.57 -12.15
N LEU A 34 22.75 12.00 -13.26
CA LEU A 34 24.12 11.49 -13.35
C LEU A 34 25.18 12.57 -13.48
N ASN A 35 24.87 13.69 -14.15
CA ASN A 35 25.89 14.63 -14.63
C ASN A 35 25.73 16.06 -14.10
N SER A 36 24.58 16.41 -13.53
CA SER A 36 24.39 17.77 -13.03
C SER A 36 25.28 18.11 -11.85
N LYS A 37 25.69 17.12 -11.06
CA LYS A 37 26.29 17.30 -9.72
C LYS A 37 25.36 17.99 -8.72
N SER A 38 24.07 18.09 -9.02
CA SER A 38 23.10 18.72 -8.12
C SER A 38 22.87 17.83 -6.91
N THR A 39 22.52 16.56 -7.09
CA THR A 39 22.28 15.62 -5.97
C THR A 39 23.58 14.99 -5.45
N GLY A 40 24.57 14.76 -6.30
CA GLY A 40 25.85 14.19 -5.90
C GLY A 40 26.81 14.06 -7.07
N ASN A 41 28.07 13.73 -6.79
CA ASN A 41 29.07 13.50 -7.83
C ASN A 41 29.40 12.01 -7.91
N TYR A 42 28.55 11.26 -8.62
CA TYR A 42 28.70 9.83 -8.78
C TYR A 42 29.63 9.51 -9.95
N LYS A 43 30.60 8.64 -9.71
CA LYS A 43 31.46 8.05 -10.74
C LYS A 43 31.15 6.57 -10.96
N TYR A 44 30.75 5.91 -9.88
CA TYR A 44 30.47 4.49 -9.82
C TYR A 44 29.11 4.27 -9.14
N CYS A 45 28.49 3.14 -9.43
CA CYS A 45 27.32 2.65 -8.72
C CYS A 45 27.52 1.18 -8.34
N TYR A 46 26.96 0.82 -7.18
CA TYR A 46 26.87 -0.55 -6.73
C TYR A 46 25.58 -1.17 -7.25
N VAL A 47 25.63 -2.45 -7.58
CA VAL A 47 24.49 -3.16 -8.13
C VAL A 47 24.29 -4.45 -7.39
N ASP A 48 23.07 -4.68 -6.91
CA ASP A 48 22.61 -5.99 -6.47
C ASP A 48 21.72 -6.57 -7.55
N GLN A 49 21.98 -7.82 -7.94
CA GLN A 49 21.31 -8.44 -9.06
C GLN A 49 20.78 -9.81 -8.66
N PHE A 50 19.48 -10.02 -8.89
CA PHE A 50 18.78 -11.29 -8.67
C PHE A 50 18.19 -11.77 -9.99
N VAL A 51 18.57 -12.98 -10.40
CA VAL A 51 18.29 -13.52 -11.73
C VAL A 51 17.71 -14.91 -11.62
N LEU A 52 16.60 -15.13 -12.32
CA LEU A 52 15.96 -16.42 -12.44
C LEU A 52 16.34 -17.06 -13.78
N LEU A 53 17.13 -18.11 -13.72
CA LEU A 53 17.36 -18.96 -14.88
C LEU A 53 16.24 -19.98 -14.99
N ASP A 54 15.51 -19.92 -16.10
CA ASP A 54 14.59 -20.97 -16.52
C ASP A 54 15.35 -22.00 -17.36
N ARG A 55 15.60 -23.19 -16.79
CA ARG A 55 16.29 -24.27 -17.50
C ARG A 55 15.51 -24.82 -18.69
N LYS A 56 14.18 -24.69 -18.72
CA LYS A 56 13.39 -25.21 -19.85
C LYS A 56 13.61 -24.37 -21.11
N THR A 57 13.61 -23.06 -20.96
CA THR A 57 13.81 -22.11 -22.06
C THR A 57 15.26 -21.66 -22.21
N SER A 58 16.12 -21.96 -21.23
CA SER A 58 17.48 -21.43 -21.10
C SER A 58 17.55 -19.90 -21.05
N ILE A 59 16.47 -19.24 -20.63
CA ILE A 59 16.40 -17.78 -20.50
C ILE A 59 16.70 -17.38 -19.05
N ALA A 60 17.60 -16.41 -18.89
CA ALA A 60 17.84 -15.73 -17.63
C ALA A 60 16.97 -14.47 -17.54
N TRP A 61 15.99 -14.48 -16.64
CA TRP A 61 15.09 -13.37 -16.38
C TRP A 61 15.57 -12.55 -15.19
N ASN A 62 15.57 -11.23 -15.32
CA ASN A 62 15.74 -10.35 -14.17
C ASN A 62 14.58 -10.57 -13.19
N TYR A 63 14.89 -10.95 -11.96
CA TYR A 63 13.91 -11.01 -10.87
C TYR A 63 13.88 -9.70 -10.09
N PHE A 64 15.04 -9.09 -9.86
CA PHE A 64 15.15 -7.77 -9.26
C PHE A 64 16.59 -7.28 -9.44
N THR A 65 16.77 -6.03 -9.83
CA THR A 65 18.09 -5.38 -9.81
C THR A 65 17.98 -4.07 -9.05
N HIS A 66 18.82 -3.88 -8.05
CA HIS A 66 18.98 -2.60 -7.35
C HIS A 66 20.27 -1.94 -7.79
N VAL A 67 20.23 -0.66 -8.10
CA VAL A 67 21.42 0.13 -8.45
C VAL A 67 21.54 1.30 -7.49
N HIS A 68 22.66 1.41 -6.80
CA HIS A 68 22.89 2.44 -5.80
C HIS A 68 24.01 3.40 -6.21
N PHE A 69 23.65 4.66 -6.40
CA PHE A 69 24.57 5.77 -6.66
C PHE A 69 24.87 6.54 -5.37
N SER A 70 26.12 6.44 -4.93
CA SER A 70 26.66 7.17 -3.78
C SER A 70 28.16 7.39 -3.97
N LYS A 71 28.69 8.48 -3.43
CA LYS A 71 30.13 8.79 -3.44
C LYS A 71 30.98 7.80 -2.65
N LYS A 72 30.36 6.89 -1.89
CA LYS A 72 31.09 5.85 -1.15
C LYS A 72 31.81 4.87 -2.07
N TYR A 73 31.33 4.67 -3.30
CA TYR A 73 31.94 3.79 -4.29
C TYR A 73 33.06 4.50 -5.05
N LYS A 74 34.25 3.88 -5.11
CA LYS A 74 35.49 4.54 -5.56
C LYS A 74 36.19 3.87 -6.74
N ALA A 75 35.91 2.60 -7.00
CA ALA A 75 36.51 1.81 -8.07
C ALA A 75 35.49 0.79 -8.59
N GLU A 76 35.70 0.27 -9.79
CA GLU A 76 34.93 -0.88 -10.27
C GLU A 76 35.34 -2.13 -9.49
N GLU A 77 34.37 -3.00 -9.28
CA GLU A 77 34.54 -4.30 -8.62
C GLU A 77 33.83 -5.33 -9.48
N ASP A 78 34.52 -6.44 -9.78
CA ASP A 78 33.95 -7.54 -10.55
C ASP A 78 32.77 -8.18 -9.82
N SER A 79 31.85 -8.74 -10.59
CA SER A 79 30.72 -9.49 -10.05
C SER A 79 31.15 -10.63 -9.14
N THR A 80 30.68 -10.52 -7.90
CA THR A 80 30.91 -11.48 -6.85
C THR A 80 29.57 -12.08 -6.42
N PRO A 81 29.43 -13.41 -6.41
CA PRO A 81 28.25 -14.05 -5.86
C PRO A 81 28.20 -13.82 -4.34
N TYR A 82 27.02 -13.61 -3.76
CA TYR A 82 26.89 -13.58 -2.29
C TYR A 82 27.42 -14.89 -1.68
N GLN A 83 27.95 -14.87 -0.45
CA GLN A 83 28.76 -15.96 0.14
C GLN A 83 28.09 -17.36 0.12
N ASP A 84 26.76 -17.46 0.00
CA ASP A 84 26.01 -18.72 -0.17
C ASP A 84 25.69 -19.13 -1.63
N CYS A 85 25.91 -18.24 -2.60
CA CYS A 85 25.61 -18.47 -4.02
C CYS A 85 26.58 -19.40 -4.75
N ARG A 86 27.55 -20.01 -4.05
CA ARG A 86 28.27 -21.19 -4.60
C ARG A 86 27.33 -22.38 -4.82
N LEU A 87 26.18 -22.40 -4.13
CA LEU A 87 25.11 -23.37 -4.30
C LEU A 87 23.94 -22.72 -5.05
N LYS A 88 23.73 -23.13 -6.31
CA LYS A 88 22.55 -22.76 -7.11
C LYS A 88 21.27 -23.09 -6.33
N THR A 89 20.48 -22.10 -5.90
CA THR A 89 19.23 -22.37 -5.20
C THR A 89 18.14 -22.73 -6.21
N THR A 90 17.67 -23.98 -6.18
CA THR A 90 16.53 -24.42 -6.99
C THR A 90 15.24 -23.96 -6.31
N ILE A 91 14.50 -23.04 -6.93
CA ILE A 91 13.24 -22.50 -6.40
C ILE A 91 12.08 -23.43 -6.71
N ASN A 92 12.03 -23.92 -7.95
CA ASN A 92 10.99 -24.81 -8.45
C ASN A 92 11.63 -25.98 -9.20
N LYS A 93 11.60 -27.18 -8.61
CA LYS A 93 12.20 -28.39 -9.20
C LYS A 93 11.46 -28.84 -10.47
N ASN A 94 10.14 -28.71 -10.51
CA ASN A 94 9.30 -29.16 -11.64
C ASN A 94 9.51 -28.30 -12.88
N ARG A 95 9.80 -27.01 -12.68
CA ARG A 95 10.09 -26.07 -13.77
C ARG A 95 11.59 -25.88 -14.02
N GLY A 96 12.45 -26.26 -13.07
CA GLY A 96 13.89 -26.10 -13.17
C GLY A 96 14.34 -24.65 -12.97
N LEU A 97 13.59 -23.85 -12.20
CA LEU A 97 13.93 -22.45 -11.91
C LEU A 97 15.08 -22.37 -10.90
N ILE A 98 16.12 -21.62 -11.24
CA ILE A 98 17.29 -21.40 -10.39
C ILE A 98 17.50 -19.91 -10.15
N LEU A 99 17.66 -19.54 -8.89
CA LEU A 99 17.99 -18.18 -8.49
C LEU A 99 19.51 -17.99 -8.41
N PHE A 100 19.99 -16.93 -9.05
CA PHE A 100 21.33 -16.39 -8.89
C PHE A 100 21.24 -15.03 -8.21
N ALA A 101 22.15 -14.75 -7.29
CA ALA A 101 22.29 -13.45 -6.66
C ALA A 101 23.76 -13.04 -6.63
N SER A 102 24.06 -11.86 -7.16
CA SER A 102 25.41 -11.30 -7.24
C SER A 102 25.40 -9.80 -6.95
N HIS A 103 26.57 -9.27 -6.64
CA HIS A 103 26.78 -7.84 -6.52
C HIS A 103 28.08 -7.40 -7.19
N TYR A 104 28.13 -6.15 -7.63
CA TYR A 104 29.30 -5.55 -8.29
C TYR A 104 29.29 -4.02 -8.22
N ILE A 105 30.39 -3.40 -8.64
CA ILE A 105 30.47 -1.95 -8.84
C ILE A 105 30.85 -1.66 -10.28
N MET A 106 30.05 -0.84 -10.97
CA MET A 106 30.30 -0.41 -12.34
C MET A 106 30.41 1.12 -12.45
N THR A 107 31.07 1.60 -13.51
CA THR A 107 31.06 3.02 -13.87
C THR A 107 29.67 3.50 -14.30
N LYS A 108 29.41 4.80 -14.15
CA LYS A 108 28.16 5.39 -14.63
C LYS A 108 27.99 5.29 -16.15
N GLU A 109 29.08 5.24 -16.91
CA GLU A 109 29.08 5.06 -18.36
C GLU A 109 28.59 3.65 -18.73
N ASN A 110 29.09 2.62 -18.02
CA ASN A 110 28.61 1.24 -18.19
C ASN A 110 27.14 1.10 -17.78
N PHE A 111 26.73 1.77 -16.70
CA PHE A 111 25.33 1.83 -16.29
C PHE A 111 24.45 2.45 -17.38
N TRP A 112 24.87 3.59 -17.96
CA TRP A 112 24.16 4.25 -19.05
C TRP A 112 23.97 3.29 -20.25
N HIS A 113 25.01 2.53 -20.59
CA HIS A 113 24.93 1.50 -21.63
C HIS A 113 23.90 0.41 -21.28
N CYS A 114 23.92 -0.11 -20.05
CA CYS A 114 22.98 -1.13 -19.60
C CYS A 114 21.52 -0.65 -19.65
N VAL A 115 21.26 0.61 -19.28
CA VAL A 115 19.92 1.21 -19.37
C VAL A 115 19.45 1.27 -20.83
N HIS A 116 20.29 1.75 -21.76
CA HIS A 116 19.95 1.76 -23.18
C HIS A 116 19.73 0.36 -23.75
N ALA A 117 20.60 -0.60 -23.43
CA ALA A 117 20.45 -1.98 -23.86
C ALA A 117 19.14 -2.59 -23.32
N THR A 118 18.75 -2.24 -22.09
CA THR A 118 17.51 -2.72 -21.49
C THR A 118 16.31 -2.17 -22.24
N ILE A 119 16.29 -0.88 -22.56
CA ILE A 119 15.14 -0.24 -23.20
C ILE A 119 15.02 -0.63 -24.68
N ASN A 120 16.16 -0.78 -25.38
CA ASN A 120 16.17 -1.04 -26.82
C ASN A 120 16.12 -2.52 -27.17
N SER A 121 16.69 -3.38 -26.32
CA SER A 121 16.89 -4.80 -26.61
C SER A 121 16.32 -5.72 -25.53
N ASN A 122 15.65 -5.17 -24.52
CA ASN A 122 15.09 -5.91 -23.37
C ASN A 122 16.13 -6.70 -22.58
N VAL A 123 17.41 -6.30 -22.64
CA VAL A 123 18.52 -6.99 -21.98
C VAL A 123 19.29 -6.02 -21.12
N TRP A 124 19.42 -6.33 -19.84
CA TRP A 124 20.41 -5.69 -18.98
C TRP A 124 21.78 -6.31 -19.32
N ASP A 125 22.52 -5.60 -20.18
CA ASP A 125 23.80 -6.03 -20.78
C ASP A 125 24.98 -5.83 -19.81
N TYR A 126 24.86 -6.46 -18.64
CA TYR A 126 25.99 -6.68 -17.75
C TYR A 126 26.26 -8.17 -17.66
N LYS A 127 27.53 -8.54 -17.85
CA LYS A 127 27.97 -9.93 -17.93
C LYS A 127 28.84 -10.25 -16.73
N ASP A 128 28.64 -11.43 -16.18
CA ASP A 128 29.49 -11.96 -15.12
C ASP A 128 29.88 -13.42 -15.36
N ALA A 129 30.57 -14.02 -14.39
CA ALA A 129 31.03 -15.40 -14.46
C ALA A 129 29.89 -16.42 -14.70
N TYR A 130 28.65 -16.08 -14.35
CA TYR A 130 27.48 -16.94 -14.45
C TYR A 130 26.53 -16.52 -15.57
N ILE A 131 26.49 -15.23 -15.92
CA ILE A 131 25.59 -14.62 -16.92
C ILE A 131 26.43 -14.11 -18.08
N LYS A 132 26.51 -14.90 -19.16
CA LYS A 132 27.37 -14.59 -20.33
C LYS A 132 26.69 -13.73 -21.39
N GLU A 133 25.36 -13.77 -21.46
CA GLU A 133 24.55 -13.12 -22.51
C GLU A 133 23.72 -11.94 -21.97
N GLY A 134 23.94 -11.54 -20.72
CA GLY A 134 23.07 -10.61 -20.00
C GLY A 134 21.77 -11.26 -19.52
N GLN A 135 20.92 -10.47 -18.88
CA GLN A 135 19.62 -10.93 -18.37
C GLN A 135 18.46 -10.21 -19.08
N LYS A 136 17.40 -10.94 -19.40
CA LYS A 136 16.20 -10.36 -20.01
C LYS A 136 15.37 -9.63 -18.98
N VAL A 137 14.94 -8.42 -19.32
CA VAL A 137 13.93 -7.66 -18.58
C VAL A 137 12.61 -7.78 -19.34
N ASP A 138 11.55 -8.14 -18.63
CA ASP A 138 10.29 -8.56 -19.24
C ASP A 138 9.44 -7.35 -19.69
N ASP A 139 9.60 -6.99 -20.97
CA ASP A 139 8.92 -5.87 -21.64
C ASP A 139 9.11 -4.54 -20.87
N PRO A 140 10.35 -4.02 -20.84
CA PRO A 140 10.74 -2.91 -19.98
C PRO A 140 10.14 -1.57 -20.43
N PHE A 141 9.80 -0.73 -19.45
CA PHE A 141 9.47 0.67 -19.69
C PHE A 141 9.99 1.54 -18.55
N VAL A 142 10.34 2.79 -18.86
CA VAL A 142 10.90 3.72 -17.88
C VAL A 142 9.80 4.55 -17.24
N SER A 143 9.89 4.74 -15.91
CA SER A 143 9.03 5.69 -15.20
C SER A 143 9.73 7.03 -14.96
N SER A 144 8.96 8.09 -14.76
CA SER A 144 9.50 9.40 -14.36
C SER A 144 10.30 9.30 -13.06
N ILE A 145 11.33 10.14 -12.92
CA ILE A 145 12.13 10.21 -11.69
C ILE A 145 11.26 10.63 -10.50
N LYS A 146 11.51 10.01 -9.35
CA LYS A 146 10.75 10.23 -8.11
C LYS A 146 11.70 10.73 -7.04
N TYR A 147 11.28 11.73 -6.27
CA TYR A 147 12.05 12.21 -5.12
C TYR A 147 11.49 11.60 -3.84
N VAL A 148 12.35 11.00 -3.05
CA VAL A 148 12.03 10.48 -1.71
C VAL A 148 12.64 11.43 -0.69
N ALA A 149 11.76 12.04 0.11
CA ALA A 149 12.13 12.93 1.19
C ALA A 149 12.57 12.14 2.42
N GLU A 150 13.48 12.71 3.21
CA GLU A 150 13.82 12.17 4.52
C GLU A 150 12.64 12.38 5.47
N ASN A 151 12.12 11.31 6.09
CA ASN A 151 11.14 11.47 7.15
C ASN A 151 11.88 11.83 8.45
N GLY A 152 11.67 13.03 8.98
CA GLY A 152 12.28 13.44 10.23
C GLY A 152 11.66 12.72 11.43
N PRO A 153 12.43 12.42 12.50
CA PRO A 153 11.92 11.78 13.73
C PRO A 153 10.95 12.67 14.54
N ALA A 154 10.80 13.95 14.18
CA ALA A 154 10.17 14.98 14.99
C ALA A 154 8.83 15.53 14.44
N GLY A 155 8.22 14.98 13.39
CA GLY A 155 7.04 15.67 12.86
C GLY A 155 6.23 15.09 11.71
N CYS A 156 6.55 13.93 11.13
CA CYS A 156 5.56 13.28 10.28
C CYS A 156 4.54 12.55 11.17
N ILE A 157 3.29 13.03 11.15
CA ILE A 157 2.12 12.26 11.59
C ILE A 157 2.22 10.83 11.02
N TYR A 158 2.09 9.86 11.93
CA TYR A 158 2.01 8.39 11.80
C TYR A 158 2.57 7.78 10.54
N ARG A 159 3.62 6.94 10.69
CA ARG A 159 3.95 5.80 9.81
C ARG A 159 3.48 6.00 8.36
N SER A 160 3.80 7.14 7.75
CA SER A 160 3.69 7.30 6.30
C SER A 160 4.91 6.59 5.78
N SER A 161 4.93 5.26 5.98
CA SER A 161 5.98 4.44 5.44
C SER A 161 5.90 4.62 3.95
N ILE A 162 6.99 5.07 3.37
CA ILE A 162 7.11 5.09 1.93
C ILE A 162 7.37 3.62 1.61
N PRO A 163 6.44 2.88 0.98
CA PRO A 163 6.55 1.42 0.93
C PRO A 163 7.86 0.97 0.27
N VAL A 164 8.35 1.73 -0.70
CA VAL A 164 9.65 1.49 -1.33
C VAL A 164 10.82 1.66 -0.36
N GLU A 165 10.77 2.64 0.54
CA GLU A 165 11.80 2.92 1.54
C GLU A 165 11.78 1.85 2.64
N GLU A 166 10.60 1.55 3.19
CA GLU A 166 10.40 0.51 4.21
C GLU A 166 10.80 -0.87 3.68
N SER A 167 10.26 -1.28 2.53
CA SER A 167 10.46 -2.62 2.00
C SER A 167 11.79 -2.82 1.29
N LEU A 168 12.46 -1.81 0.73
CA LEU A 168 13.79 -2.03 0.12
C LEU A 168 14.95 -1.72 1.05
N TYR A 169 14.83 -0.72 1.92
CA TYR A 169 15.96 -0.20 2.70
C TYR A 169 15.80 -0.37 4.22
N GLY A 170 14.67 -0.91 4.68
CA GLY A 170 14.47 -1.28 6.09
C GLY A 170 14.51 -0.10 7.06
N SER A 171 14.33 1.12 6.56
CA SER A 171 14.34 2.36 7.34
C SER A 171 13.33 3.33 6.74
N ASN A 172 12.92 4.33 7.52
CA ASN A 172 12.22 5.52 7.03
C ASN A 172 13.10 6.79 7.18
N PHE A 173 14.37 6.63 7.58
CA PHE A 173 15.16 7.70 8.22
C PHE A 173 16.52 7.97 7.56
N MET A 174 16.74 7.60 6.29
CA MET A 174 18.08 7.70 5.69
C MET A 174 18.14 8.67 4.51
N GLY A 175 18.15 9.96 4.83
CA GLY A 175 18.46 11.02 3.88
C GLY A 175 17.42 11.18 2.77
N SER A 176 17.62 12.18 1.92
CA SER A 176 16.80 12.37 0.73
C SER A 176 17.49 11.81 -0.49
N TYR A 177 16.74 11.24 -1.42
CA TYR A 177 17.31 10.63 -2.62
C TYR A 177 16.31 10.61 -3.78
N TYR A 178 16.83 10.33 -4.98
CA TYR A 178 16.00 10.11 -6.17
C TYR A 178 15.90 8.63 -6.50
N ILE A 179 14.75 8.23 -7.02
CA ILE A 179 14.50 6.93 -7.61
C ILE A 179 14.30 7.11 -9.12
N PHE A 180 15.05 6.34 -9.91
CA PHE A 180 14.79 6.10 -11.32
C PHE A 180 14.51 4.61 -11.49
N GLU A 181 13.44 4.25 -12.19
CA GLU A 181 13.00 2.85 -12.30
C GLU A 181 12.73 2.46 -13.76
N ILE A 182 13.21 1.27 -14.10
CA ILE A 182 12.78 0.53 -15.29
C ILE A 182 11.85 -0.59 -14.81
N TYR A 183 10.58 -0.47 -15.16
CA TYR A 183 9.54 -1.44 -14.82
C TYR A 183 9.52 -2.58 -15.82
N ALA A 184 9.29 -3.79 -15.34
CA ALA A 184 8.89 -4.91 -16.17
C ALA A 184 7.35 -5.02 -16.18
N ARG A 185 6.75 -5.29 -17.36
CA ARG A 185 5.30 -5.57 -17.44
C ARG A 185 4.94 -6.98 -16.94
N LYS A 186 5.94 -7.85 -16.75
CA LYS A 186 5.81 -9.18 -16.14
C LYS A 186 4.91 -10.15 -16.93
N LYS A 187 4.88 -10.03 -18.26
CA LYS A 187 4.10 -10.93 -19.12
C LYS A 187 4.55 -12.38 -18.93
N ASN A 188 5.85 -12.63 -18.96
CA ASN A 188 6.46 -13.94 -18.77
C ASN A 188 6.65 -14.26 -17.29
N LEU A 189 7.07 -13.28 -16.47
CA LEU A 189 7.37 -13.50 -15.05
C LEU A 189 6.16 -14.04 -14.26
N LYS A 190 4.95 -13.53 -14.55
CA LYS A 190 3.70 -14.01 -13.92
C LYS A 190 3.33 -15.44 -14.32
N GLU A 191 3.66 -15.85 -15.54
CA GLU A 191 3.43 -17.22 -15.98
C GLU A 191 4.44 -18.20 -15.37
N ILE A 192 5.65 -17.73 -15.04
CA ILE A 192 6.73 -18.58 -14.51
C ILE A 192 6.71 -18.75 -12.99
N LEU A 193 6.29 -17.72 -12.25
CA LEU A 193 6.34 -17.68 -10.79
C LEU A 193 4.97 -17.96 -10.17
N THR A 194 4.97 -18.75 -9.09
CA THR A 194 3.83 -18.90 -8.17
C THR A 194 4.09 -18.10 -6.89
N ASP A 195 3.04 -17.82 -6.10
CA ASP A 195 3.20 -17.14 -4.81
C ASP A 195 4.12 -17.92 -3.85
N SER A 196 4.07 -19.26 -3.90
CA SER A 196 4.99 -20.12 -3.14
C SER A 196 6.44 -19.93 -3.58
N ASP A 197 6.68 -19.77 -4.88
CA ASP A 197 8.02 -19.52 -5.41
C ASP A 197 8.53 -18.12 -5.01
N ILE A 198 7.68 -17.10 -5.01
CA ILE A 198 8.02 -15.75 -4.52
C ILE A 198 8.39 -15.79 -3.04
N GLN A 199 7.62 -16.48 -2.19
CA GLN A 199 7.94 -16.63 -0.77
C GLN A 199 9.26 -17.38 -0.53
N LYS A 200 9.57 -18.40 -1.35
CA LYS A 200 10.87 -19.09 -1.28
C LYS A 200 12.01 -18.14 -1.67
N ILE A 201 11.84 -17.36 -2.74
CA ILE A 201 12.84 -16.38 -3.16
C ILE A 201 13.04 -15.32 -2.07
N GLN A 202 11.97 -14.85 -1.41
CA GLN A 202 12.08 -13.92 -0.28
C GLN A 202 12.93 -14.51 0.86
N LYS A 203 12.66 -15.75 1.29
CA LYS A 203 13.48 -16.43 2.32
C LYS A 203 14.95 -16.53 1.92
N GLU A 204 15.22 -16.70 0.64
CA GLU A 204 16.58 -16.73 0.12
C GLU A 204 17.26 -15.35 0.16
N ILE A 205 16.53 -14.27 -0.13
CA ILE A 205 17.01 -12.90 0.04
C ILE A 205 17.31 -12.62 1.52
N ASP A 206 16.41 -12.98 2.43
CA ASP A 206 16.57 -12.74 3.87
C ASP A 206 17.80 -13.46 4.44
N LYS A 207 18.03 -14.73 4.04
CA LYS A 207 19.24 -15.50 4.44
C LYS A 207 20.55 -14.82 4.06
N ARG A 208 20.54 -14.02 3.00
CA ARG A 208 21.72 -13.28 2.51
C ARG A 208 21.95 -11.97 3.29
N GLY A 209 21.11 -11.66 4.29
CA GLY A 209 21.20 -10.45 5.10
C GLY A 209 20.76 -9.18 4.35
N LEU A 210 20.04 -9.32 3.25
CA LEU A 210 19.55 -8.21 2.44
C LEU A 210 18.15 -7.81 2.90
N THR A 211 17.86 -6.52 2.91
CA THR A 211 16.62 -5.94 3.47
C THR A 211 15.45 -5.92 2.50
N TYR A 212 15.62 -6.38 1.26
CA TYR A 212 14.61 -6.29 0.20
C TYR A 212 13.40 -7.21 0.46
N GLN A 213 12.27 -6.65 0.89
CA GLN A 213 10.96 -7.31 1.06
C GLN A 213 10.14 -7.24 -0.24
N LEU A 214 10.54 -8.03 -1.23
CA LEU A 214 9.87 -8.10 -2.54
C LEU A 214 8.54 -8.86 -2.51
N VAL A 215 8.28 -9.61 -1.45
CA VAL A 215 6.94 -10.20 -1.22
C VAL A 215 5.89 -9.11 -1.00
N ASP A 216 6.25 -8.04 -0.28
CA ASP A 216 5.37 -6.89 -0.03
C ASP A 216 5.36 -5.91 -1.20
N LEU A 217 6.47 -5.84 -1.96
CA LEU A 217 6.60 -5.09 -3.21
C LEU A 217 6.57 -6.00 -4.44
N ASN A 218 5.58 -6.88 -4.53
CA ASN A 218 5.46 -7.82 -5.65
C ASN A 218 5.36 -7.08 -7.00
N ASP A 219 4.79 -5.87 -7.02
CA ASP A 219 4.74 -5.00 -8.20
C ASP A 219 6.13 -4.49 -8.65
N ARG A 220 7.20 -4.69 -7.89
CA ARG A 220 8.61 -4.44 -8.29
C ARG A 220 9.40 -5.68 -8.73
N ILE A 221 8.84 -6.89 -8.64
CA ILE A 221 9.46 -8.08 -9.24
C ILE A 221 9.67 -7.89 -10.75
N GLY A 222 10.89 -8.10 -11.23
CA GLY A 222 11.32 -7.89 -12.60
C GLY A 222 11.89 -6.51 -12.88
N ASN A 223 11.78 -5.57 -11.94
CA ASN A 223 12.22 -4.20 -12.15
C ASN A 223 13.72 -4.01 -11.92
N ILE A 224 14.20 -2.87 -12.42
CA ILE A 224 15.49 -2.29 -12.08
C ILE A 224 15.23 -0.98 -11.33
N VAL A 225 15.63 -0.92 -10.06
CA VAL A 225 15.38 0.23 -9.16
C VAL A 225 16.70 0.92 -8.86
N CYS A 226 16.84 2.15 -9.32
CA CYS A 226 18.07 2.94 -9.16
C CYS A 226 17.87 4.02 -8.10
N LYS A 227 18.65 3.97 -7.01
CA LYS A 227 18.70 4.95 -5.92
C LYS A 227 19.85 5.93 -6.11
N PHE A 228 19.57 7.24 -6.08
CA PHE A 228 20.55 8.32 -6.19
C PHE A 228 20.56 9.16 -4.91
N GLU A 229 21.53 8.92 -4.03
CA GLU A 229 21.65 9.60 -2.74
C GLU A 229 21.91 11.09 -2.89
N ASN A 230 21.19 11.93 -2.17
CA ASN A 230 21.55 13.35 -2.12
C ASN A 230 22.70 13.58 -1.15
N GLU A 231 23.88 13.81 -1.70
CA GLU A 231 25.15 13.96 -0.98
C GLU A 231 25.75 15.36 -1.11
N THR A 232 25.11 16.26 -1.85
CA THR A 232 25.54 17.65 -2.05
C THR A 232 25.17 18.54 -0.87
N LEU A 233 24.00 18.32 -0.28
CA LEU A 233 23.44 19.16 0.78
C LEU A 233 23.47 18.43 2.13
N LYS A 234 23.93 19.12 3.17
CA LYS A 234 23.82 18.67 4.56
C LYS A 234 22.76 19.50 5.25
N VAL A 235 21.76 18.83 5.80
CA VAL A 235 20.67 19.47 6.52
C VAL A 235 20.68 19.03 7.97
N LYS A 236 20.49 19.96 8.90
CA LYS A 236 20.35 19.65 10.33
C LYS A 236 19.17 20.44 10.92
N PRO A 237 18.22 19.80 11.61
CA PRO A 237 17.27 20.53 12.44
C PRO A 237 18.02 21.14 13.62
N ILE A 238 17.83 22.45 13.90
CA ILE A 238 18.51 23.13 15.02
C ILE A 238 17.55 23.44 16.16
N ARG A 239 16.31 23.81 15.84
CA ARG A 239 15.35 24.26 16.84
C ARG A 239 13.96 23.82 16.45
N LEU A 240 13.34 23.05 17.35
CA LEU A 240 11.89 22.95 17.44
C LEU A 240 11.48 24.14 18.30
N ARG A 241 10.78 25.11 17.71
CA ARG A 241 9.97 26.04 18.51
C ARG A 241 8.72 25.26 18.97
N LYS A 242 7.75 25.91 19.60
CA LYS A 242 6.60 25.21 20.18
C LYS A 242 5.90 24.33 19.13
N ASN A 243 5.68 24.87 17.93
CA ASN A 243 5.16 24.16 16.75
C ASN A 243 5.90 24.51 15.43
N GLY A 244 6.95 25.34 15.48
CA GLY A 244 7.74 25.78 14.33
C GLY A 244 9.04 25.00 14.20
N ILE A 245 9.64 25.04 13.02
CA ILE A 245 10.89 24.33 12.74
C ILE A 245 11.95 25.21 12.10
N THR A 246 13.19 24.99 12.51
CA THR A 246 14.35 25.65 11.94
C THR A 246 15.35 24.63 11.41
N HIS A 247 15.63 24.70 10.11
CA HIS A 247 16.61 23.87 9.43
C HIS A 247 17.87 24.65 9.07
N GLN A 248 19.00 23.98 9.21
CA GLN A 248 20.30 24.47 8.85
C GLN A 248 20.80 23.80 7.58
N PHE A 249 21.24 24.59 6.61
CA PHE A 249 21.72 24.13 5.31
C PHE A 249 23.20 24.45 5.11
N GLU A 250 23.99 23.43 4.78
CA GLU A 250 25.41 23.52 4.47
C GLU A 250 25.72 22.67 3.23
N LEU A 251 26.67 23.11 2.38
CA LEU A 251 27.19 22.24 1.32
C LEU A 251 28.08 21.14 1.91
N ALA A 252 28.04 19.95 1.34
CA ALA A 252 28.99 18.91 1.69
C ALA A 252 30.44 19.36 1.39
N LYS A 253 31.39 18.89 2.21
CA LYS A 253 32.80 19.34 2.18
C LYS A 253 33.46 19.19 0.80
N ASP A 254 33.01 18.23 0.00
CA ASP A 254 33.53 17.92 -1.33
C ASP A 254 32.93 18.78 -2.46
N VAL A 255 31.90 19.58 -2.16
CA VAL A 255 31.27 20.49 -3.12
C VAL A 255 32.06 21.79 -3.20
N LYS A 256 32.73 22.01 -4.34
CA LYS A 256 33.64 23.16 -4.57
C LYS A 256 33.01 24.34 -5.29
N CYS A 257 31.74 24.25 -5.68
CA CYS A 257 31.04 25.31 -6.42
C CYS A 257 29.86 25.86 -5.62
N ARG A 258 29.47 27.11 -5.90
CA ARG A 258 28.27 27.72 -5.35
C ARG A 258 27.02 26.99 -5.86
N VAL A 259 26.02 26.82 -4.99
CA VAL A 259 24.72 26.24 -5.33
C VAL A 259 23.65 27.29 -5.03
N LYS A 260 22.76 27.53 -5.99
CA LYS A 260 21.62 28.44 -5.82
C LYS A 260 20.39 27.58 -5.53
N LEU A 261 19.83 27.75 -4.35
CA LEU A 261 18.61 27.07 -3.92
C LEU A 261 17.44 28.04 -3.96
N HIS A 262 16.31 27.54 -4.40
CA HIS A 262 15.01 28.16 -4.25
C HIS A 262 14.28 27.42 -3.13
N PHE A 263 13.99 28.13 -2.04
CA PHE A 263 13.19 27.63 -0.93
C PHE A 263 11.75 28.03 -1.13
N HIS A 264 10.87 27.06 -0.94
CA HIS A 264 9.43 27.19 -0.96
C HIS A 264 8.90 26.68 0.37
N VAL A 265 8.19 27.53 1.12
CA VAL A 265 7.58 27.17 2.40
C VAL A 265 6.08 27.41 2.34
N GLU A 266 5.32 26.39 2.70
CA GLU A 266 3.87 26.38 2.72
C GLU A 266 3.37 25.85 4.06
N GLN A 267 2.37 26.53 4.65
CA GLN A 267 1.62 26.05 5.81
C GLN A 267 0.16 25.91 5.39
N GLU A 268 -0.33 24.68 5.42
CA GLU A 268 -1.66 24.30 4.95
C GLU A 268 -2.44 23.56 6.02
N HIS A 269 -3.72 23.88 6.16
CA HIS A 269 -4.65 23.16 7.00
C HIS A 269 -6.02 23.11 6.33
N ASP A 270 -6.66 21.93 6.34
CA ASP A 270 -7.92 21.67 5.64
C ASP A 270 -7.93 22.16 4.18
N GLN A 271 -6.83 21.88 3.47
CA GLN A 271 -6.58 22.23 2.08
C GLN A 271 -6.52 23.75 1.80
N LEU A 272 -6.46 24.58 2.84
CA LEU A 272 -6.26 26.02 2.74
C LEU A 272 -4.81 26.37 3.08
N VAL A 273 -4.17 27.14 2.19
CA VAL A 273 -2.82 27.67 2.42
C VAL A 273 -2.93 28.95 3.24
N TYR A 274 -2.46 28.90 4.49
CA TYR A 274 -2.47 30.03 5.42
C TYR A 274 -1.22 30.91 5.25
N THR A 275 -0.07 30.27 5.07
CA THR A 275 1.22 30.94 4.90
C THR A 275 1.92 30.37 3.69
N TYR A 276 2.43 31.26 2.84
CA TYR A 276 3.25 30.89 1.69
C TYR A 276 4.32 31.95 1.46
N TYR A 277 5.57 31.52 1.29
CA TYR A 277 6.63 32.40 0.82
C TYR A 277 7.76 31.63 0.11
N ASP A 278 8.43 32.33 -0.81
CA ASP A 278 9.60 31.83 -1.52
C ASP A 278 10.85 32.66 -1.18
N LYS A 279 12.01 31.98 -1.11
CA LYS A 279 13.29 32.62 -0.83
C LYS A 279 14.41 32.00 -1.65
N ASN A 280 15.12 32.82 -2.41
CA ASN A 280 16.32 32.40 -3.13
C ASN A 280 17.56 32.57 -2.26
N ILE A 281 18.37 31.52 -2.16
CA ILE A 281 19.54 31.45 -1.29
C ILE A 281 20.72 30.92 -2.10
N VAL A 282 21.92 31.48 -1.86
CA VAL A 282 23.16 31.00 -2.49
C VAL A 282 24.07 30.43 -1.41
N LEU A 283 24.29 29.12 -1.46
CA LEU A 283 25.26 28.44 -0.61
C LEU A 283 26.65 28.52 -1.23
N LYS A 284 27.65 28.86 -0.41
CA LYS A 284 29.06 28.96 -0.79
C LYS A 284 29.87 27.81 -0.14
N PRO A 285 30.84 27.22 -0.85
CA PRO A 285 31.72 26.20 -0.28
C PRO A 285 32.45 26.70 0.98
N GLY A 286 32.46 25.90 2.04
CA GLY A 286 33.18 26.20 3.29
C GLY A 286 32.65 27.38 4.11
N VAL A 287 31.54 28.02 3.69
CA VAL A 287 30.91 29.11 4.43
C VAL A 287 29.85 28.55 5.39
N PRO A 288 29.74 29.10 6.62
CA PRO A 288 28.78 28.64 7.60
C PRO A 288 27.32 28.75 7.14
N ARG A 289 26.50 28.03 7.88
CA ARG A 289 25.25 27.43 7.43
C ARG A 289 24.09 28.44 7.34
N ILE A 290 23.22 28.28 6.35
CA ILE A 290 22.06 29.17 6.15
C ILE A 290 20.83 28.56 6.81
N VAL A 291 20.00 29.42 7.42
CA VAL A 291 18.82 29.01 8.16
C VAL A 291 17.56 29.22 7.31
N ALA A 292 16.73 28.18 7.21
CA ALA A 292 15.33 28.31 6.78
C ALA A 292 14.42 28.01 7.97
N GLU A 293 13.39 28.83 8.16
CA GLU A 293 12.52 28.80 9.33
C GLU A 293 11.07 28.71 8.88
N ALA A 294 10.29 27.80 9.46
CA ALA A 294 8.85 27.90 9.44
C ALA A 294 8.41 28.36 10.83
N ASP A 295 7.55 29.39 10.87
CA ASP A 295 7.01 29.94 12.11
C ASP A 295 6.10 28.92 12.82
N ASP A 296 5.85 29.16 14.11
CA ASP A 296 4.98 28.31 14.93
C ASP A 296 3.56 28.25 14.33
N SER A 297 3.14 27.07 13.87
CA SER A 297 1.79 26.84 13.32
C SER A 297 1.25 25.48 13.75
N GLN A 298 -0.07 25.34 13.77
CA GLN A 298 -0.75 24.04 13.96
C GLN A 298 -1.24 23.47 12.62
N CYS A 299 -0.50 23.80 11.56
CA CYS A 299 -0.80 23.41 10.20
C CYS A 299 0.18 22.32 9.75
N ARG A 300 -0.15 21.69 8.61
CA ARG A 300 0.84 20.95 7.85
C ARG A 300 1.83 21.92 7.23
N THR A 301 3.06 21.89 7.68
CA THR A 301 4.16 22.71 7.16
C THR A 301 5.00 21.90 6.18
N THR A 302 5.17 22.40 4.96
CA THR A 302 6.09 21.83 3.96
C THR A 302 7.18 22.83 3.61
N ILE A 303 8.43 22.39 3.70
CA ILE A 303 9.62 23.14 3.26
C ILE A 303 10.24 22.36 2.11
N THR A 304 10.34 22.97 0.93
CA THR A 304 11.03 22.39 -0.23
C THR A 304 12.20 23.27 -0.63
N ALA A 305 13.40 22.69 -0.77
CA ALA A 305 14.55 23.35 -1.35
C ALA A 305 14.86 22.74 -2.72
N THR A 306 14.96 23.56 -3.75
CA THR A 306 15.16 23.13 -5.14
C THR A 306 16.42 23.80 -5.71
N ASP A 307 17.27 23.05 -6.42
CA ASP A 307 18.41 23.62 -7.15
C ASP A 307 17.90 24.45 -8.34
N SER A 308 18.11 25.76 -8.32
CA SER A 308 17.57 26.68 -9.33
C SER A 308 18.12 26.46 -10.75
N ARG A 309 19.20 25.68 -10.90
CA ARG A 309 19.79 25.38 -12.22
C ARG A 309 19.14 24.15 -12.86
N THR A 310 18.84 23.12 -12.07
CA THR A 310 18.32 21.84 -12.58
C THR A 310 16.86 21.60 -12.27
N ASN A 311 16.27 22.40 -11.39
CA ASN A 311 14.95 22.20 -10.80
C ASN A 311 14.80 20.87 -10.04
N LEU A 312 15.90 20.21 -9.69
CA LEU A 312 15.87 19.05 -8.80
C LEU A 312 15.64 19.51 -7.36
N ILE A 313 14.71 18.85 -6.69
CA ILE A 313 14.49 18.93 -5.24
C ILE A 313 15.74 18.39 -4.54
N MET A 314 16.30 19.23 -3.69
CA MET A 314 17.48 18.95 -2.88
C MET A 314 17.13 18.62 -1.43
N PHE A 315 15.97 19.06 -0.98
CA PHE A 315 15.47 18.78 0.35
C PHE A 315 13.96 18.96 0.34
N ARG A 316 13.24 18.09 1.04
CA ARG A 316 11.84 18.33 1.39
C ARG A 316 11.62 17.85 2.81
N TYR A 317 10.94 18.67 3.58
CA TYR A 317 10.48 18.34 4.92
C TYR A 317 8.99 18.65 4.99
N THR A 318 8.23 17.71 5.54
CA THR A 318 6.82 17.91 5.85
C THR A 318 6.62 17.56 7.31
N THR A 319 5.94 18.43 8.04
CA THR A 319 5.42 18.12 9.37
C THR A 319 3.96 18.46 9.44
N ASP A 320 3.20 17.66 10.17
CA ASP A 320 1.80 17.95 10.42
C ASP A 320 1.63 18.12 11.94
N GLN A 321 1.31 19.36 12.32
CA GLN A 321 1.09 19.77 13.71
C GLN A 321 -0.40 20.04 13.98
N SER A 322 -1.29 19.53 13.11
CA SER A 322 -2.73 19.68 13.28
C SER A 322 -3.23 18.97 14.55
N VAL A 323 -4.14 19.64 15.26
CA VAL A 323 -4.52 19.27 16.64
C VAL A 323 -5.73 18.34 16.67
N PHE A 324 -5.91 17.52 15.62
CA PHE A 324 -7.05 16.62 15.50
C PHE A 324 -6.60 15.17 15.49
N SER A 325 -7.05 14.43 16.51
CA SER A 325 -7.07 12.96 16.46
C SER A 325 -8.19 12.53 15.51
N ASN A 326 -7.83 12.06 14.32
CA ASN A 326 -8.74 11.22 13.54
C ASN A 326 -8.50 9.75 13.92
N TYR A 327 -9.26 8.81 13.34
CA TYR A 327 -9.08 7.39 13.63
C TYR A 327 -7.62 6.88 13.45
N ARG A 328 -6.83 7.56 12.62
CA ARG A 328 -5.43 7.23 12.30
C ARG A 328 -4.42 8.06 13.09
N ALA A 329 -4.87 9.00 13.93
CA ALA A 329 -4.03 9.96 14.64
C ALA A 329 -4.42 10.16 16.11
N GLN A 330 -3.43 10.39 16.97
CA GLN A 330 -3.57 10.64 18.41
C GLN A 330 -2.71 11.82 18.84
N ILE A 331 -3.33 12.85 19.42
CA ILE A 331 -2.60 14.01 19.95
C ILE A 331 -1.67 13.53 21.08
N SER A 332 -0.38 13.87 21.01
CA SER A 332 0.61 13.48 22.04
C SER A 332 0.53 14.42 23.24
N TYR A 333 0.55 13.87 24.45
CA TYR A 333 0.41 14.62 25.70
C TYR A 333 1.72 15.29 26.16
N PRO A 334 1.66 16.46 26.83
CA PRO A 334 2.84 17.24 27.14
C PRO A 334 3.79 16.63 28.19
N LEU A 335 3.31 16.00 29.28
CA LEU A 335 4.13 15.31 30.29
C LEU A 335 3.32 14.29 31.11
N VAL A 336 3.99 13.21 31.52
CA VAL A 336 3.43 12.15 32.37
C VAL A 336 4.13 12.14 33.72
N CYS A 337 3.36 12.10 34.81
CA CYS A 337 3.90 11.69 36.11
C CYS A 337 3.21 10.41 36.60
N ILE A 338 4.00 9.54 37.23
CA ILE A 338 3.52 8.33 37.88
C ILE A 338 3.55 8.63 39.39
N PRO A 339 2.41 8.83 40.05
CA PRO A 339 2.40 8.98 41.50
C PRO A 339 2.88 7.69 42.17
N ALA A 340 3.51 7.83 43.34
CA ALA A 340 4.09 6.70 44.08
C ALA A 340 3.02 5.75 44.67
N HIS A 341 1.77 6.21 44.79
CA HIS A 341 0.64 5.41 45.28
C HIS A 341 -0.26 5.00 44.11
N ARG A 342 -0.66 3.72 44.12
CA ARG A 342 -1.70 3.19 43.24
C ARG A 342 -3.03 3.21 43.97
N ASP A 343 -4.00 3.94 43.44
CA ASP A 343 -5.40 3.86 43.85
C ASP A 343 -6.02 2.58 43.30
N TRP A 344 -7.05 2.11 43.98
CA TRP A 344 -7.77 0.89 43.61
C TRP A 344 -9.25 1.17 43.61
N ARG A 345 -9.94 0.73 42.55
CA ARG A 345 -11.39 0.65 42.52
C ARG A 345 -11.81 -0.71 43.05
N ARG A 346 -12.46 -0.71 44.20
CA ARG A 346 -13.16 -1.90 44.69
C ARG A 346 -14.48 -2.05 43.95
N ILE A 347 -14.72 -3.24 43.41
CA ILE A 347 -16.03 -3.68 42.94
C ILE A 347 -16.39 -4.97 43.69
N VAL A 348 -17.69 -5.19 43.93
CA VAL A 348 -18.17 -6.48 44.43
C VAL A 348 -18.75 -7.23 43.24
N LEU A 349 -18.13 -8.34 42.86
CA LEU A 349 -18.60 -9.19 41.77
C LEU A 349 -18.88 -10.58 42.35
N ASN A 350 -20.11 -11.06 42.21
CA ASN A 350 -20.55 -12.34 42.77
C ASN A 350 -20.33 -12.47 44.30
N GLY A 351 -20.39 -11.37 45.03
CA GLY A 351 -20.15 -11.33 46.48
C GLY A 351 -18.67 -11.32 46.88
N GLU A 352 -17.75 -11.39 45.91
CA GLU A 352 -16.32 -11.24 46.15
C GLU A 352 -15.84 -9.83 45.84
N ASP A 353 -14.94 -9.33 46.69
CA ASP A 353 -14.29 -8.05 46.49
C ASP A 353 -13.16 -8.16 45.47
N ILE A 354 -13.32 -7.50 44.33
CA ILE A 354 -12.27 -7.35 43.32
C ILE A 354 -11.73 -5.93 43.39
N LEU A 355 -10.42 -5.82 43.60
CA LEU A 355 -9.70 -4.54 43.56
C LEU A 355 -9.06 -4.38 42.18
N ILE A 356 -9.53 -3.40 41.41
CA ILE A 356 -8.97 -3.04 40.11
C ILE A 356 -8.00 -1.88 40.32
N PRO A 357 -6.71 -2.02 40.00
CA PRO A 357 -5.77 -0.90 40.12
C PRO A 357 -6.20 0.20 39.14
N LEU A 358 -6.33 1.43 39.64
CA LEU A 358 -6.59 2.58 38.80
C LEU A 358 -5.28 3.02 38.12
N ASN A 359 -5.44 3.59 36.93
CA ASN A 359 -4.32 4.24 36.27
C ASN A 359 -4.19 5.65 36.83
N ASP A 360 -3.33 5.82 37.83
CA ASP A 360 -3.11 7.12 38.48
C ASP A 360 -2.13 8.01 37.73
N MET A 361 -1.83 7.66 36.48
CA MET A 361 -1.06 8.50 35.60
C MET A 361 -1.73 9.86 35.47
N GLN A 362 -1.16 10.86 36.15
CA GLN A 362 -1.64 12.24 36.07
C GLN A 362 -0.90 12.94 34.93
N TRP A 363 -1.70 13.51 34.05
CA TRP A 363 -1.25 14.28 32.90
C TRP A 363 -1.12 15.74 33.32
N PHE A 364 0.06 16.32 33.12
CA PHE A 364 0.33 17.71 33.46
C PHE A 364 0.77 18.49 32.21
N GLY A 365 0.29 19.72 32.09
CA GLY A 365 0.55 20.63 30.98
C GLY A 365 -0.73 21.07 30.27
N SER A 366 -0.62 22.11 29.45
CA SER A 366 -1.69 22.58 28.56
C SER A 366 -1.42 22.10 27.13
N ILE A 367 -2.48 21.70 26.43
CA ILE A 367 -2.44 21.63 24.97
C ILE A 367 -2.81 23.03 24.50
N ASP A 368 -1.87 23.73 23.89
CA ASP A 368 -2.18 25.00 23.23
C ASP A 368 -2.89 24.69 21.92
N VAL A 369 -3.98 25.39 21.65
CA VAL A 369 -4.75 25.19 20.43
C VAL A 369 -5.15 26.53 19.84
N TYR A 370 -4.99 26.67 18.53
CA TYR A 370 -5.44 27.81 17.76
C TYR A 370 -6.91 27.62 17.43
N ASP A 371 -7.76 28.56 17.85
CA ASP A 371 -9.23 28.47 17.72
C ASP A 371 -9.68 28.22 16.27
N GLU A 372 -9.02 28.87 15.31
CA GLU A 372 -9.31 28.69 13.88
C GLU A 372 -9.11 27.25 13.41
N MET A 373 -7.99 26.62 13.82
CA MET A 373 -7.71 25.23 13.50
C MET A 373 -8.75 24.31 14.16
N MET A 374 -9.16 24.62 15.39
CA MET A 374 -10.20 23.86 16.10
C MET A 374 -11.55 23.90 15.40
N GLU A 375 -11.98 25.07 14.96
CA GLU A 375 -13.24 25.19 14.23
C GLU A 375 -13.17 24.50 12.86
N ALA A 376 -12.03 24.56 12.17
CA ALA A 376 -11.82 23.84 10.92
C ALA A 376 -11.95 22.32 11.09
N GLY A 377 -11.29 21.71 12.08
CA GLY A 377 -11.40 20.27 12.32
C GLY A 377 -12.80 19.83 12.78
N ARG A 378 -13.50 20.65 13.58
CA ARG A 378 -14.93 20.40 13.91
C ARG A 378 -15.81 20.39 12.68
N ARG A 379 -15.58 21.33 11.74
CA ARG A 379 -16.30 21.38 10.46
C ARG A 379 -15.98 20.14 9.61
N GLN A 380 -14.71 19.75 9.51
CA GLN A 380 -14.30 18.57 8.76
C GLN A 380 -14.99 17.31 9.27
N GLN A 381 -15.00 17.08 10.59
CA GLN A 381 -15.69 15.93 11.19
C GLN A 381 -17.18 15.90 10.82
N ARG A 382 -17.88 17.03 10.91
CA ARG A 382 -19.30 17.11 10.53
C ARG A 382 -19.52 16.75 9.05
N TRP A 383 -18.61 17.17 8.16
CA TRP A 383 -18.70 16.82 6.75
C TRP A 383 -18.40 15.35 6.48
N GLU A 384 -17.44 14.77 7.20
CA GLU A 384 -17.17 13.33 7.16
C GLU A 384 -18.39 12.53 7.65
N ASP A 385 -19.04 12.93 8.74
CA ASP A 385 -20.25 12.27 9.25
C ASP A 385 -21.39 12.32 8.22
N VAL A 386 -21.64 13.49 7.62
CA VAL A 386 -22.64 13.65 6.56
C VAL A 386 -22.30 12.80 5.34
N PHE A 387 -21.03 12.73 4.95
CA PHE A 387 -20.57 11.87 3.88
C PHE A 387 -20.82 10.40 4.22
N PHE A 388 -20.39 9.91 5.38
CA PHE A 388 -20.59 8.52 5.79
C PHE A 388 -22.07 8.11 5.78
N GLN A 389 -22.96 8.98 6.24
CA GLN A 389 -24.41 8.76 6.16
C GLN A 389 -24.91 8.72 4.71
N ALA A 390 -24.55 9.71 3.88
CA ALA A 390 -24.96 9.77 2.48
C ALA A 390 -24.43 8.59 1.65
N GLN A 391 -23.30 8.01 2.04
CA GLN A 391 -22.69 6.84 1.41
C GLN A 391 -23.19 5.51 1.96
N LYS A 392 -24.11 5.52 2.94
CA LYS A 392 -24.57 4.31 3.64
C LYS A 392 -23.41 3.51 4.27
N TYR A 393 -22.35 4.21 4.68
CA TYR A 393 -21.22 3.61 5.40
C TYR A 393 -21.54 3.39 6.87
N LEU A 394 -22.50 4.13 7.41
CA LEU A 394 -23.11 3.88 8.70
C LEU A 394 -24.61 4.17 8.61
N ASN A 395 -25.42 3.14 8.77
CA ASN A 395 -26.87 3.27 8.91
C ASN A 395 -27.28 2.78 10.29
N VAL A 396 -28.16 3.54 10.94
CA VAL A 396 -28.72 3.20 12.25
C VAL A 396 -30.21 2.98 12.07
N TYR A 397 -30.68 1.82 12.52
CA TYR A 397 -32.07 1.42 12.47
C TYR A 397 -32.65 1.34 13.86
N TYR A 398 -33.92 1.68 13.97
CA TYR A 398 -34.76 1.57 15.15
C TYR A 398 -35.85 0.53 14.89
N LYS A 399 -36.72 0.33 15.88
CA LYS A 399 -37.83 -0.62 15.80
C LYS A 399 -38.74 -0.31 14.60
N ASN A 400 -39.14 -1.36 13.87
CA ASN A 400 -40.04 -1.33 12.70
C ASN A 400 -39.45 -0.72 11.41
N GLN A 401 -38.13 -0.62 11.27
CA GLN A 401 -37.44 -0.15 10.06
C GLN A 401 -36.81 -1.29 9.23
N HIS A 402 -37.33 -2.51 9.35
CA HIS A 402 -36.79 -3.68 8.64
C HIS A 402 -36.80 -3.51 7.11
N ASN A 403 -37.90 -2.99 6.54
CA ASN A 403 -37.97 -2.75 5.10
C ASN A 403 -36.98 -1.69 4.63
N GLU A 404 -36.78 -0.63 5.42
CA GLU A 404 -35.78 0.42 5.12
C GLU A 404 -34.37 -0.18 5.13
N ALA A 405 -34.06 -1.06 6.08
CA ALA A 405 -32.78 -1.75 6.13
C ALA A 405 -32.55 -2.67 4.91
N LEU A 406 -33.57 -3.38 4.45
CA LEU A 406 -33.48 -4.20 3.23
C LEU A 406 -33.26 -3.32 1.98
N VAL A 407 -33.96 -2.19 1.88
CA VAL A 407 -33.74 -1.21 0.80
C VAL A 407 -32.32 -0.67 0.84
N ASP A 408 -31.81 -0.29 2.01
CA ASP A 408 -30.44 0.19 2.16
C ASP A 408 -29.40 -0.86 1.77
N ILE A 409 -29.60 -2.14 2.11
CA ILE A 409 -28.72 -3.24 1.66
C ILE A 409 -28.70 -3.31 0.13
N ARG A 410 -29.87 -3.20 -0.52
CA ARG A 410 -29.96 -3.20 -1.99
C ARG A 410 -29.29 -1.96 -2.58
N GLU A 411 -29.45 -0.78 -1.99
CA GLU A 411 -28.77 0.46 -2.40
C GLU A 411 -27.24 0.35 -2.24
N ILE A 412 -26.75 -0.30 -1.19
CA ILE A 412 -25.32 -0.58 -0.99
C ILE A 412 -24.78 -1.47 -2.12
N ILE A 413 -25.50 -2.54 -2.46
CA ILE A 413 -25.13 -3.46 -3.54
C ILE A 413 -25.13 -2.74 -4.90
N ASN A 414 -26.16 -1.93 -5.14
CA ASN A 414 -26.41 -1.24 -6.40
C ASN A 414 -25.84 0.19 -6.43
N ASP A 415 -24.74 0.48 -5.73
CA ASP A 415 -24.11 1.81 -5.79
C ASP A 415 -23.81 2.18 -7.25
N PRO A 416 -24.46 3.21 -7.82
CA PRO A 416 -24.37 3.52 -9.26
C PRO A 416 -22.95 3.88 -9.68
N ARG A 417 -22.08 4.27 -8.74
CA ARG A 417 -20.69 4.65 -9.03
C ARG A 417 -19.76 3.44 -9.09
N LEU A 418 -20.17 2.28 -8.58
CA LEU A 418 -19.31 1.11 -8.39
C LEU A 418 -19.85 -0.17 -9.04
N ILE A 419 -21.16 -0.25 -9.28
CA ILE A 419 -21.82 -1.45 -9.79
C ILE A 419 -21.22 -1.95 -11.10
N TRP A 420 -20.76 -1.03 -11.97
CA TRP A 420 -20.10 -1.38 -13.24
C TRP A 420 -18.88 -2.31 -13.06
N ASN A 421 -18.23 -2.25 -11.90
CA ASN A 421 -17.01 -2.96 -11.54
C ASN A 421 -17.22 -4.12 -10.56
N LEU A 422 -18.45 -4.34 -10.09
CA LEU A 422 -18.79 -5.40 -9.15
C LEU A 422 -18.62 -6.76 -9.84
N GLN A 423 -17.94 -7.69 -9.17
CA GLN A 423 -17.69 -9.04 -9.69
C GLN A 423 -18.37 -10.13 -8.88
N GLU A 424 -18.41 -9.95 -7.56
CA GLU A 424 -18.91 -10.98 -6.65
C GLU A 424 -19.53 -10.31 -5.42
N ILE A 425 -20.65 -10.85 -4.97
CA ILE A 425 -21.29 -10.51 -3.71
C ILE A 425 -21.17 -11.71 -2.79
N CYS A 426 -20.63 -11.52 -1.59
CA CYS A 426 -20.65 -12.55 -0.56
C CYS A 426 -21.49 -12.10 0.62
N ILE A 427 -22.30 -12.98 1.17
CA ILE A 427 -23.00 -12.76 2.43
C ILE A 427 -22.74 -13.92 3.38
N ILE A 428 -22.35 -13.57 4.60
CA ILE A 428 -22.15 -14.52 5.69
C ILE A 428 -23.06 -14.09 6.83
N ASP A 429 -23.97 -14.98 7.23
CA ASP A 429 -24.88 -14.74 8.35
C ASP A 429 -25.38 -16.10 8.89
N PRO A 430 -25.19 -16.43 10.18
CA PRO A 430 -25.54 -17.73 10.73
C PRO A 430 -27.04 -18.05 10.69
N TYR A 431 -27.90 -17.04 10.52
CA TYR A 431 -29.34 -17.20 10.36
C TYR A 431 -29.83 -16.84 8.96
N LEU A 432 -28.93 -16.77 7.96
CA LEU A 432 -29.29 -16.47 6.59
C LEU A 432 -30.24 -17.54 6.03
N SER A 433 -31.39 -17.10 5.54
CA SER A 433 -32.39 -17.95 4.87
C SER A 433 -32.46 -17.65 3.37
N SER A 434 -33.09 -18.56 2.62
CA SER A 434 -33.38 -18.31 1.20
C SER A 434 -34.24 -17.06 0.98
N LYS A 435 -35.14 -16.73 1.91
CA LYS A 435 -35.94 -15.51 1.83
C LYS A 435 -35.06 -14.27 1.97
N ASP A 436 -34.11 -14.26 2.90
CA ASP A 436 -33.17 -13.16 3.07
C ASP A 436 -32.34 -12.92 1.80
N ILE A 437 -31.90 -13.99 1.14
CA ILE A 437 -31.18 -13.93 -0.14
C ILE A 437 -32.05 -13.28 -1.22
N LEU A 438 -33.31 -13.72 -1.35
CA LEU A 438 -34.28 -13.17 -2.31
C LEU A 438 -34.64 -11.71 -1.99
N ASP A 439 -34.67 -11.33 -0.72
CA ASP A 439 -34.96 -9.98 -0.27
C ASP A 439 -33.74 -9.04 -0.31
N THR A 440 -32.55 -9.53 -0.66
CA THR A 440 -31.31 -8.71 -0.67
C THR A 440 -30.49 -8.89 -1.96
N VAL A 441 -29.57 -9.84 -1.98
CA VAL A 441 -28.50 -9.96 -2.99
C VAL A 441 -29.01 -10.28 -4.40
N VAL A 442 -30.19 -10.89 -4.52
CA VAL A 442 -30.83 -11.17 -5.81
C VAL A 442 -31.29 -9.90 -6.53
N PHE A 443 -31.50 -8.79 -5.81
CA PHE A 443 -31.82 -7.50 -6.41
C PHE A 443 -30.59 -6.78 -7.02
N CYS A 444 -29.44 -7.43 -7.15
CA CYS A 444 -28.28 -6.87 -7.83
C CYS A 444 -28.62 -6.56 -9.30
N GLU A 445 -28.38 -5.32 -9.74
CA GLU A 445 -28.66 -4.89 -11.12
C GLU A 445 -27.52 -5.23 -12.10
N LYS A 446 -26.42 -5.79 -11.60
CA LYS A 446 -25.26 -6.21 -12.40
C LYS A 446 -25.54 -7.56 -13.06
N ARG A 447 -25.49 -7.58 -14.40
CA ARG A 447 -25.56 -8.83 -15.18
C ARG A 447 -24.41 -9.77 -14.87
N ASP A 448 -24.73 -11.07 -14.94
CA ASP A 448 -23.78 -12.17 -14.80
C ASP A 448 -22.98 -12.10 -13.48
N ILE A 449 -23.65 -11.71 -12.39
CA ILE A 449 -23.04 -11.55 -11.08
C ILE A 449 -22.92 -12.90 -10.34
N HIS A 450 -21.76 -13.12 -9.71
CA HIS A 450 -21.54 -14.25 -8.81
C HIS A 450 -21.97 -13.90 -7.38
N ILE A 451 -22.76 -14.76 -6.75
CA ILE A 451 -23.27 -14.57 -5.40
C ILE A 451 -22.93 -15.78 -4.54
N HIS A 452 -22.18 -15.56 -3.45
CA HIS A 452 -21.81 -16.60 -2.49
C HIS A 452 -22.45 -16.35 -1.13
N CYS A 453 -23.38 -17.22 -0.74
CA CYS A 453 -24.12 -17.12 0.51
C CYS A 453 -23.68 -18.22 1.48
N LEU A 454 -23.37 -17.87 2.72
CA LEU A 454 -22.97 -18.82 3.76
C LEU A 454 -23.84 -18.67 5.01
N THR A 455 -24.43 -19.79 5.45
CA THR A 455 -25.24 -19.88 6.67
C THR A 455 -24.70 -20.94 7.66
N ASP A 456 -25.25 -20.96 8.88
CA ASP A 456 -25.07 -22.05 9.82
C ASP A 456 -26.44 -22.66 10.14
N LEU A 457 -26.85 -23.60 9.29
CA LEU A 457 -28.18 -24.20 9.38
C LEU A 457 -28.41 -24.95 10.70
N HIS A 458 -27.36 -25.45 11.37
CA HIS A 458 -27.48 -26.00 12.73
C HIS A 458 -27.94 -24.94 13.73
N THR A 459 -27.45 -23.71 13.60
CA THR A 459 -27.83 -22.59 14.46
C THR A 459 -29.29 -22.20 14.24
N ILE A 460 -29.79 -22.27 13.01
CA ILE A 460 -31.21 -22.07 12.67
C ILE A 460 -32.08 -23.19 13.28
N VAL A 461 -31.73 -24.45 13.03
CA VAL A 461 -32.52 -25.63 13.45
C VAL A 461 -32.62 -25.75 14.98
N LYS A 462 -31.59 -25.34 15.72
CA LYS A 462 -31.60 -25.35 17.20
C LYS A 462 -32.41 -24.23 17.82
N ASN A 463 -32.57 -23.12 17.13
CA ASN A 463 -33.34 -21.99 17.63
C ASN A 463 -34.84 -22.24 17.41
N LYS A 464 -35.62 -22.37 18.49
CA LYS A 464 -37.06 -22.67 18.41
C LYS A 464 -37.87 -21.59 17.68
N GLU A 465 -37.46 -20.33 17.78
CA GLU A 465 -38.13 -19.21 17.10
C GLU A 465 -37.81 -19.21 15.60
N ALA A 466 -36.55 -19.44 15.23
CA ALA A 466 -36.13 -19.51 13.82
C ALA A 466 -36.59 -20.80 13.12
N SER A 467 -36.62 -21.93 13.83
CA SER A 467 -37.05 -23.23 13.29
C SER A 467 -38.56 -23.36 13.15
N GLY A 468 -39.36 -22.62 13.95
CA GLY A 468 -40.82 -22.64 13.90
C GLY A 468 -41.41 -22.15 12.57
N GLU A 469 -40.70 -21.30 11.83
CA GLU A 469 -41.09 -20.87 10.46
C GLU A 469 -40.71 -21.91 9.38
N ILE A 470 -39.82 -22.86 9.71
CA ILE A 470 -39.18 -23.75 8.73
C ILE A 470 -39.72 -25.18 8.82
N LEU A 471 -40.00 -25.71 10.02
CA LEU A 471 -40.24 -27.14 10.24
C LEU A 471 -41.47 -27.41 11.12
N GLU A 472 -42.44 -28.18 10.60
CA GLU A 472 -43.54 -28.77 11.37
C GLU A 472 -43.23 -30.25 11.67
N ASN A 473 -43.22 -30.64 12.96
CA ASN A 473 -43.32 -32.02 13.45
C ASN A 473 -42.29 -33.06 12.94
N GLU A 474 -40.98 -32.83 13.14
CA GLU A 474 -39.94 -33.87 12.90
C GLU A 474 -39.22 -34.33 14.18
N ALA A 475 -38.90 -35.64 14.22
CA ALA A 475 -38.49 -36.36 15.42
C ALA A 475 -36.99 -36.31 15.77
N SER A 476 -36.08 -35.89 14.88
CA SER A 476 -34.63 -35.84 15.15
C SER A 476 -33.93 -34.58 14.58
N GLU A 477 -32.79 -34.18 15.14
CA GLU A 477 -32.04 -32.98 14.68
C GLU A 477 -31.49 -33.14 13.24
N SER A 478 -31.08 -34.35 12.87
CA SER A 478 -30.58 -34.66 11.51
C SER A 478 -31.68 -34.61 10.46
N SER A 479 -32.91 -35.06 10.77
CA SER A 479 -34.05 -34.93 9.86
C SER A 479 -34.38 -33.46 9.63
N LYS A 480 -34.45 -32.68 10.72
CA LYS A 480 -34.70 -31.23 10.66
C LYS A 480 -33.70 -30.47 9.81
N PHE A 481 -32.42 -30.83 9.89
CA PHE A 481 -31.37 -30.23 9.07
C PHE A 481 -31.60 -30.48 7.57
N GLU A 482 -31.82 -31.73 7.18
CA GLU A 482 -32.06 -32.08 5.77
C GLU A 482 -33.36 -31.48 5.24
N SER A 483 -34.43 -31.50 6.03
CA SER A 483 -35.71 -30.89 5.65
C SER A 483 -35.61 -29.37 5.49
N ALA A 484 -34.89 -28.68 6.38
CA ALA A 484 -34.65 -27.24 6.25
C ALA A 484 -33.81 -26.92 4.99
N LYS A 485 -32.79 -27.74 4.72
CA LYS A 485 -31.95 -27.65 3.53
C LYS A 485 -32.76 -27.82 2.25
N ILE A 486 -33.65 -28.82 2.19
CA ILE A 486 -34.57 -29.04 1.07
C ILE A 486 -35.53 -27.85 0.89
N LYS A 487 -36.13 -27.34 1.97
CA LYS A 487 -37.05 -26.20 1.92
C LYS A 487 -36.36 -24.93 1.39
N PHE A 488 -35.14 -24.66 1.85
CA PHE A 488 -34.34 -23.53 1.37
C PHE A 488 -34.02 -23.65 -0.12
N ARG A 489 -33.64 -24.85 -0.56
CA ARG A 489 -33.39 -25.15 -1.97
C ARG A 489 -34.64 -24.94 -2.82
N GLN A 490 -35.78 -25.51 -2.42
CA GLN A 490 -37.05 -25.39 -3.15
C GLN A 490 -37.52 -23.93 -3.29
N LEU A 491 -37.34 -23.11 -2.24
CA LEU A 491 -37.70 -21.69 -2.31
C LEU A 491 -36.87 -20.94 -3.38
N LEU A 492 -35.58 -21.24 -3.47
CA LEU A 492 -34.70 -20.62 -4.47
C LEU A 492 -35.01 -21.13 -5.88
N GLU A 493 -35.21 -22.44 -6.06
CA GLU A 493 -35.61 -23.03 -7.34
C GLU A 493 -36.95 -22.48 -7.86
N ALA A 494 -37.90 -22.21 -6.97
CA ALA A 494 -39.19 -21.63 -7.34
C ALA A 494 -39.11 -20.14 -7.72
N ALA A 495 -38.13 -19.40 -7.15
CA ALA A 495 -37.99 -17.97 -7.34
C ALA A 495 -37.02 -17.59 -8.47
N LEU A 496 -36.02 -18.42 -8.75
CA LEU A 496 -34.98 -18.19 -9.75
C LEU A 496 -35.20 -19.12 -10.96
N PRO A 497 -35.68 -18.61 -12.10
CA PRO A 497 -35.90 -19.44 -13.29
C PRO A 497 -34.57 -19.91 -13.91
N THR A 498 -34.63 -20.95 -14.75
CA THR A 498 -33.45 -21.57 -15.39
C THR A 498 -32.66 -20.62 -16.28
N ASP A 499 -33.32 -19.60 -16.86
CA ASP A 499 -32.72 -18.56 -17.69
C ASP A 499 -32.24 -17.33 -16.90
N CYS A 500 -32.27 -17.37 -15.56
CA CYS A 500 -31.75 -16.31 -14.71
C CYS A 500 -30.23 -16.13 -14.91
N ASP A 501 -29.80 -14.87 -15.07
CA ASP A 501 -28.40 -14.51 -15.30
C ASP A 501 -27.54 -14.55 -14.03
N ILE A 502 -28.16 -14.61 -12.85
CA ILE A 502 -27.48 -14.74 -11.56
C ILE A 502 -26.79 -16.10 -11.45
N ASP A 503 -25.57 -16.09 -10.92
CA ASP A 503 -24.84 -17.29 -10.51
C ASP A 503 -24.74 -17.34 -8.98
N LEU A 504 -25.73 -17.99 -8.35
CA LEU A 504 -25.85 -18.13 -6.90
C LEU A 504 -25.34 -19.50 -6.42
N SER A 505 -24.44 -19.47 -5.43
CA SER A 505 -24.06 -20.61 -4.60
C SER A 505 -24.45 -20.34 -3.14
N PHE A 506 -25.19 -21.25 -2.53
CA PHE A 506 -25.62 -21.17 -1.13
C PHE A 506 -25.15 -22.40 -0.37
N ARG A 507 -24.36 -22.20 0.69
CA ARG A 507 -23.72 -23.26 1.48
C ARG A 507 -24.00 -23.09 2.97
N THR A 508 -23.84 -24.18 3.71
CA THR A 508 -23.88 -24.22 5.18
C THR A 508 -22.65 -24.93 5.73
N VAL A 509 -22.27 -24.59 6.96
CA VAL A 509 -21.36 -25.40 7.77
C VAL A 509 -22.05 -26.71 8.14
N TYR A 510 -21.34 -27.85 8.03
CA TYR A 510 -21.87 -29.17 8.39
C TYR A 510 -20.77 -30.09 8.91
N SER A 511 -21.00 -30.73 10.07
CA SER A 511 -20.04 -31.64 10.70
C SER A 511 -18.63 -31.02 10.82
N ASP A 512 -17.58 -31.72 10.34
CA ASP A 512 -16.19 -31.26 10.30
C ASP A 512 -15.87 -30.29 9.14
N TYR A 513 -16.87 -29.95 8.30
CA TYR A 513 -16.70 -29.09 7.13
C TYR A 513 -17.13 -27.65 7.45
N GLY A 514 -16.13 -26.79 7.66
CA GLY A 514 -16.31 -25.39 8.02
C GLY A 514 -16.05 -25.13 9.51
N SER A 515 -16.42 -23.94 9.99
CA SER A 515 -16.32 -23.57 11.40
C SER A 515 -17.52 -22.70 11.73
N ARG A 516 -18.18 -22.94 12.88
CA ARG A 516 -19.31 -22.11 13.30
C ARG A 516 -18.87 -20.65 13.43
N PHE A 517 -19.76 -19.75 13.05
CA PHE A 517 -19.52 -18.31 13.07
C PHE A 517 -20.76 -17.59 13.60
N HIS A 518 -20.55 -16.41 14.20
CA HIS A 518 -21.62 -15.55 14.66
C HIS A 518 -21.62 -14.19 13.98
N ASP A 519 -20.49 -13.76 13.44
CA ASP A 519 -20.39 -12.48 12.78
C ASP A 519 -21.14 -12.49 11.44
N ARG A 520 -21.67 -11.32 11.07
CA ARG A 520 -22.43 -11.14 9.84
C ARG A 520 -21.80 -10.07 8.98
N TYR A 521 -21.56 -10.39 7.71
CA TYR A 521 -20.95 -9.47 6.77
C TYR A 521 -21.62 -9.54 5.40
N LEU A 522 -21.75 -8.36 4.78
CA LEU A 522 -21.97 -8.20 3.34
C LEU A 522 -20.62 -7.78 2.72
N ILE A 523 -20.13 -8.56 1.77
CA ILE A 523 -18.83 -8.38 1.13
C ILE A 523 -19.07 -8.12 -0.37
N LEU A 524 -18.60 -6.98 -0.86
CA LEU A 524 -18.67 -6.61 -2.28
C LEU A 524 -17.25 -6.61 -2.85
N LYS A 525 -16.96 -7.59 -3.72
CA LYS A 525 -15.67 -7.73 -4.38
C LYS A 525 -15.74 -7.07 -5.76
N TYR A 526 -14.77 -6.19 -6.04
CA TYR A 526 -14.69 -5.44 -7.29
C TYR A 526 -13.41 -5.79 -8.05
N LYS A 527 -13.45 -5.66 -9.37
CA LYS A 527 -12.28 -6.00 -10.22
C LYS A 527 -11.13 -5.02 -10.08
N ILE A 528 -11.45 -3.74 -10.04
CA ILE A 528 -10.46 -2.64 -10.00
C ILE A 528 -10.55 -1.86 -8.67
N ASN A 529 -11.77 -1.65 -8.16
CA ASN A 529 -11.98 -0.98 -6.88
C ASN A 529 -11.61 -1.94 -5.75
N LYS A 530 -11.26 -1.39 -4.59
CA LYS A 530 -11.01 -2.21 -3.41
C LYS A 530 -12.31 -2.89 -2.96
N THR A 531 -12.20 -4.14 -2.51
CA THR A 531 -13.26 -4.85 -1.80
C THR A 531 -13.82 -3.97 -0.68
N ARG A 532 -15.13 -3.98 -0.52
CA ARG A 532 -15.83 -3.29 0.58
C ARG A 532 -16.61 -4.30 1.39
N VAL A 533 -16.65 -4.09 2.69
CA VAL A 533 -17.31 -5.00 3.61
C VAL A 533 -18.15 -4.18 4.57
N TRP A 534 -19.38 -4.59 4.79
CA TRP A 534 -20.25 -4.06 5.82
C TRP A 534 -20.50 -5.12 6.89
N SER A 535 -20.31 -4.76 8.15
CA SER A 535 -20.76 -5.56 9.29
C SER A 535 -22.26 -5.31 9.49
N LEU A 536 -23.03 -6.39 9.53
CA LEU A 536 -24.45 -6.36 9.81
C LEU A 536 -24.59 -6.59 11.33
N GLY A 537 -25.05 -5.59 12.08
CA GLY A 537 -25.15 -5.65 13.55
C GLY A 537 -26.10 -6.74 14.08
N THR A 538 -26.85 -7.39 13.18
CA THR A 538 -27.68 -8.56 13.43
C THR A 538 -27.89 -9.32 12.12
N SER A 539 -28.59 -10.45 12.16
CA SER A 539 -28.95 -11.22 10.96
C SER A 539 -29.92 -10.45 10.05
N VAL A 540 -29.86 -10.72 8.74
CA VAL A 540 -30.67 -10.02 7.71
C VAL A 540 -32.15 -10.05 8.07
N ASN A 541 -32.66 -11.21 8.49
CA ASN A 541 -34.06 -11.36 8.90
C ASN A 541 -34.48 -10.53 10.13
N SER A 542 -33.54 -9.94 10.87
CA SER A 542 -33.77 -9.27 12.15
C SER A 542 -33.43 -7.79 12.11
N ILE A 543 -32.67 -7.35 11.12
CA ILE A 543 -32.20 -5.97 11.06
C ILE A 543 -33.37 -4.98 10.92
N GLY A 544 -33.32 -3.85 11.62
CA GLY A 544 -34.41 -2.89 11.70
C GLY A 544 -35.69 -3.37 12.41
N LYS A 545 -35.75 -4.59 12.97
CA LYS A 545 -36.83 -4.98 13.89
C LYS A 545 -36.67 -4.36 15.28
N SER A 546 -35.44 -4.03 15.65
CA SER A 546 -35.05 -3.30 16.87
C SER A 546 -33.82 -2.42 16.57
N HIS A 547 -33.13 -1.92 17.60
CA HIS A 547 -31.97 -1.07 17.42
C HIS A 547 -30.78 -1.85 16.86
N HIS A 548 -30.39 -1.55 15.63
CA HIS A 548 -29.30 -2.22 14.92
C HIS A 548 -28.53 -1.22 14.06
N ILE A 549 -27.32 -1.60 13.67
CA ILE A 549 -26.49 -0.82 12.76
C ILE A 549 -26.01 -1.66 11.59
N ILE A 550 -25.83 -1.03 10.45
CA ILE A 550 -24.96 -1.50 9.36
C ILE A 550 -23.79 -0.53 9.31
N GLN A 551 -22.57 -1.05 9.32
CA GLN A 551 -21.37 -0.23 9.29
C GLN A 551 -20.30 -0.79 8.35
N ILE A 552 -19.61 0.08 7.62
CA ILE A 552 -18.48 -0.30 6.79
C ILE A 552 -17.28 -0.72 7.66
N VAL A 553 -16.57 -1.76 7.23
CA VAL A 553 -15.38 -2.28 7.90
C VAL A 553 -14.13 -1.64 7.29
N GLU A 554 -13.24 -1.13 8.13
CA GLU A 554 -12.04 -0.40 7.67
C GLU A 554 -10.95 -1.28 7.08
N ALA A 555 -10.90 -2.56 7.46
CA ALA A 555 -9.94 -3.55 6.98
C ALA A 555 -10.63 -4.67 6.17
N PRO A 556 -11.25 -4.35 5.01
CA PRO A 556 -12.10 -5.28 4.27
C PRO A 556 -11.35 -6.54 3.79
N THR A 557 -10.07 -6.40 3.42
CA THR A 557 -9.25 -7.52 2.92
C THR A 557 -9.01 -8.61 3.97
N LEU A 558 -8.99 -8.26 5.26
CA LEU A 558 -8.88 -9.26 6.34
C LEU A 558 -10.17 -10.10 6.45
N ILE A 559 -11.34 -9.45 6.28
CA ILE A 559 -12.63 -10.15 6.29
C ILE A 559 -12.83 -10.97 5.02
N GLU A 560 -12.45 -10.45 3.86
CA GLU A 560 -12.43 -11.19 2.60
C GLU A 560 -11.58 -12.47 2.71
N SER A 561 -10.33 -12.34 3.20
CA SER A 561 -9.44 -13.48 3.41
C SER A 561 -9.99 -14.49 4.42
N PHE A 562 -10.76 -14.01 5.41
CA PHE A 562 -11.47 -14.88 6.35
C PHE A 562 -12.62 -15.61 5.65
N PHE A 563 -13.44 -14.91 4.87
CA PHE A 563 -14.55 -15.50 4.12
C PHE A 563 -14.04 -16.58 3.17
N ASP A 564 -13.03 -16.29 2.35
CA ASP A 564 -12.50 -17.26 1.38
C ASP A 564 -11.99 -18.54 2.05
N LYS A 565 -11.36 -18.42 3.24
CA LYS A 565 -10.93 -19.58 4.03
C LYS A 565 -12.11 -20.43 4.53
N VAL A 566 -13.18 -19.80 5.01
CA VAL A 566 -14.36 -20.51 5.49
C VAL A 566 -15.12 -21.13 4.32
N TRP A 567 -15.29 -20.38 3.23
CA TRP A 567 -15.92 -20.81 1.99
C TRP A 567 -15.26 -22.07 1.43
N HIS A 568 -13.93 -22.08 1.33
CA HIS A 568 -13.17 -23.23 0.84
C HIS A 568 -13.32 -24.47 1.74
N LYS A 569 -13.44 -24.30 3.06
CA LYS A 569 -13.70 -25.43 3.98
C LYS A 569 -15.09 -26.04 3.83
N THR A 570 -16.02 -25.32 3.20
CA THR A 570 -17.39 -25.76 2.92
C THR A 570 -17.58 -26.23 1.48
N ASP A 571 -16.49 -26.41 0.72
CA ASP A 571 -16.52 -26.87 -0.68
C ASP A 571 -16.74 -28.39 -0.80
N PHE A 572 -17.83 -28.86 -0.17
CA PHE A 572 -18.22 -30.26 -0.13
C PHE A 572 -19.72 -30.38 -0.40
N GLN A 573 -20.14 -31.44 -1.09
CA GLN A 573 -21.56 -31.66 -1.45
C GLN A 573 -22.50 -31.68 -0.25
N VAL A 574 -22.03 -32.16 0.91
CA VAL A 574 -22.83 -32.17 2.15
C VAL A 574 -23.17 -30.76 2.66
N CYS A 575 -22.29 -29.78 2.41
CA CYS A 575 -22.47 -28.37 2.80
C CYS A 575 -23.35 -27.58 1.83
N LYS A 576 -23.56 -28.05 0.60
CA LYS A 576 -24.25 -27.32 -0.45
C LYS A 576 -25.77 -27.34 -0.27
N ILE A 577 -26.40 -26.17 -0.19
CA ILE A 577 -27.86 -26.00 -0.15
C ILE A 577 -28.41 -25.78 -1.56
N TYR A 578 -27.81 -24.86 -2.31
CA TYR A 578 -28.23 -24.49 -3.67
C TYR A 578 -27.02 -24.08 -4.51
N GLU A 579 -27.06 -24.37 -5.80
CA GLU A 579 -26.04 -23.98 -6.78
C GLU A 579 -26.71 -23.81 -8.14
N SER A 580 -26.50 -22.65 -8.77
CA SER A 580 -27.18 -22.33 -10.04
C SER A 580 -26.78 -23.29 -11.18
N THR A 581 -25.54 -23.81 -11.14
CA THR A 581 -25.02 -24.76 -12.14
C THR A 581 -25.64 -26.16 -12.08
N ASP A 582 -26.34 -26.52 -11.00
CA ASP A 582 -27.09 -27.79 -10.97
C ASP A 582 -28.38 -27.72 -11.81
N TYR A 583 -28.81 -26.51 -12.17
CA TYR A 583 -30.13 -26.21 -12.69
C TYR A 583 -30.11 -25.56 -14.08
N LYS A 584 -28.93 -25.18 -14.57
CA LYS A 584 -28.67 -24.71 -15.95
C LYS A 584 -28.13 -25.87 -16.77
#